data_AF-A0A0F8A1C7-F1
#
_entry.id   AF-A0A0F8A1C7-F1
#
_cell.length_a   1.000
_cell.length_b   1.000
_cell.length_c   1.000
_cell.angle_alpha   90.00
_cell.angle_beta   90.00
_cell.angle_gamma   90.00
#
_symmetry.space_group_name_H-M   'P 1'
#
loop_
_entity.id
_entity.type
_entity.pdbx_description
1 polymer ?
#
loop_
_entity_poly.entity_id
_entity_poly.type
_entity_poly.pdbx_seq_one_letter_code
_entity_poly.pdbx_strand_id
1 'polypeptide(L)'
;MNSRPVLVNARLNRGNPIRVLVDSGCDCYAVIDEAVVQKFRIPLVDSKPRQIGGFSESSESVTSPGVVAVVVETAGFDERIFAYVVPSLGQDMFLGRPWMERNQVVYDAAKRQVYHGRAGVTVRLVGQEEPAKVRAIRSARLVSAAVFTAECRRAKRRQKMLRVST
;
A
#
# COMPACT_ATOMS: atom_id res chain seq x y z
N MET A 1 -1.00 23.59 8.74
CA MET A 1 -0.38 22.48 9.49
C MET A 1 0.84 21.98 8.72
N ASN A 2 2.02 21.82 9.34
CA ASN A 2 3.27 21.36 8.69
C ASN A 2 3.71 19.95 9.11
N SER A 3 2.78 19.09 9.54
CA SER A 3 3.09 17.71 9.94
C SER A 3 3.29 16.81 8.71
N ARG A 4 4.07 15.74 8.90
CA ARG A 4 4.24 14.73 7.85
C ARG A 4 2.99 13.84 7.76
N PRO A 5 2.38 13.68 6.59
CA PRO A 5 1.23 12.80 6.42
C PRO A 5 1.60 11.32 6.62
N VAL A 6 0.62 10.51 7.00
CA VAL A 6 0.75 9.05 7.13
C VAL A 6 0.57 8.42 5.75
N LEU A 7 1.62 8.51 4.94
CA LEU A 7 1.65 7.92 3.59
C LEU A 7 2.22 6.51 3.61
N VAL A 8 1.57 5.57 2.93
CA VAL A 8 2.04 4.19 2.74
C VAL A 8 2.17 3.85 1.25
N ASN A 9 3.12 2.97 0.92
CA ASN A 9 3.22 2.41 -0.43
C ASN A 9 2.24 1.24 -0.58
N ALA A 10 1.47 1.26 -1.66
CA ALA A 10 0.57 0.16 -2.02
C ALA A 10 0.65 -0.13 -3.53
N ARG A 11 -0.03 -1.19 -3.96
CA ARG A 11 -0.18 -1.51 -5.39
C ARG A 11 -1.62 -1.74 -5.74
N LEU A 12 -2.08 -1.11 -6.82
CA LEU A 12 -3.37 -1.41 -7.43
C LEU A 12 -3.24 -2.61 -8.36
N ASN A 13 -4.23 -3.50 -8.28
CA ASN A 13 -4.40 -4.67 -9.15
C ASN A 13 -3.09 -5.47 -9.31
N ARG A 14 -2.36 -5.65 -8.20
CA ARG A 14 -1.11 -6.44 -8.09
C ARG A 14 0.06 -5.99 -8.98
N GLY A 15 0.09 -4.73 -9.39
CA GLY A 15 1.16 -4.26 -10.28
C GLY A 15 1.46 -2.78 -10.19
N ASN A 16 0.42 -1.95 -10.17
CA ASN A 16 0.51 -0.51 -10.36
C ASN A 16 0.84 0.19 -9.04
N PRO A 17 2.04 0.74 -8.86
CA PRO A 17 2.41 1.39 -7.61
C PRO A 17 1.60 2.67 -7.39
N ILE A 18 1.11 2.85 -6.17
CA ILE A 18 0.44 4.07 -5.72
C ILE A 18 0.89 4.46 -4.31
N ARG A 19 0.75 5.74 -3.98
CA ARG A 19 0.93 6.27 -2.63
C ARG A 19 -0.44 6.52 -2.01
N VAL A 20 -0.67 5.92 -0.86
CA VAL A 20 -1.95 5.98 -0.17
C VAL A 20 -1.80 6.82 1.09
N LEU A 21 -2.68 7.79 1.30
CA LEU A 21 -2.82 8.48 2.58
C LEU A 21 -3.76 7.69 3.49
N VAL A 22 -3.30 7.40 4.70
CA VAL A 22 -4.15 6.89 5.77
C VAL A 22 -4.65 8.09 6.57
N ASP A 23 -5.94 8.43 6.45
CA ASP A 23 -6.49 9.70 6.94
C ASP A 23 -7.72 9.49 7.82
N SER A 24 -7.58 9.81 9.12
CA SER A 24 -8.68 9.67 10.07
C SER A 24 -9.73 10.77 9.95
N GLY A 25 -9.42 11.85 9.23
CA GLY A 25 -10.35 12.92 8.88
C GLY A 25 -11.19 12.60 7.63
N CYS A 26 -10.90 11.51 6.93
CA CYS A 26 -11.69 11.09 5.78
C CYS A 26 -12.83 10.15 6.20
N ASP A 27 -14.07 10.58 5.98
CA ASP A 27 -15.28 9.81 6.31
C ASP A 27 -15.66 8.77 5.26
N CYS A 28 -15.06 8.84 4.07
CA CYS A 28 -15.22 7.81 3.06
C CYS A 28 -14.39 6.57 3.44
N TYR A 29 -14.86 5.38 3.07
CA TYR A 29 -14.04 4.17 3.18
C TYR A 29 -12.74 4.32 2.38
N ALA A 30 -12.86 4.77 1.14
CA ALA A 30 -11.73 5.14 0.28
C ALA A 30 -12.16 6.17 -0.77
N VAL A 31 -11.22 7.02 -1.16
CA VAL A 31 -11.32 7.89 -2.35
C VAL A 31 -10.08 7.70 -3.20
N ILE A 32 -10.21 7.80 -4.52
CA ILE A 32 -9.11 7.63 -5.48
C ILE A 32 -9.11 8.80 -6.46
N ASP A 33 -7.91 9.28 -6.78
CA ASP A 33 -7.77 10.39 -7.71
C ASP A 33 -8.18 9.97 -9.13
N GLU A 34 -8.93 10.84 -9.80
CA GLU A 34 -9.39 10.60 -11.17
C GLU A 34 -8.24 10.35 -12.15
N ALA A 35 -7.10 11.04 -12.01
CA ALA A 35 -5.96 10.84 -12.90
C ALA A 35 -5.37 9.42 -12.74
N VAL A 36 -5.43 8.83 -11.54
CA VAL A 36 -5.00 7.44 -11.30
C VAL A 36 -5.94 6.46 -11.99
N VAL A 37 -7.26 6.69 -11.88
CA VAL A 37 -8.29 5.88 -12.54
C VAL A 37 -8.10 5.89 -14.06
N GLN A 38 -7.89 7.07 -14.64
CA GLN A 38 -7.66 7.24 -16.07
C GLN A 38 -6.34 6.60 -16.52
N LYS A 39 -5.24 6.88 -15.79
CA LYS A 39 -3.90 6.35 -16.09
C LYS A 39 -3.88 4.81 -16.14
N PHE A 40 -4.55 4.17 -15.19
CA PHE A 40 -4.60 2.71 -15.11
C PHE A 40 -5.84 2.10 -15.77
N ARG A 41 -6.65 2.91 -16.47
CA ARG A 41 -7.86 2.49 -17.19
C ARG A 41 -8.80 1.64 -16.33
N ILE A 42 -9.00 2.07 -15.09
CA ILE A 42 -9.86 1.35 -14.13
C ILE A 42 -11.32 1.66 -14.47
N PRO A 43 -12.17 0.65 -14.75
CA PRO A 43 -13.57 0.90 -15.06
C PRO A 43 -14.35 1.30 -13.80
N LEU A 44 -15.33 2.19 -14.00
CA LEU A 44 -16.34 2.45 -12.98
C LEU A 44 -17.22 1.21 -12.83
N VAL A 45 -17.44 0.78 -11.59
CA VAL A 45 -18.47 -0.23 -11.27
C VAL A 45 -19.84 0.40 -11.06
N ASP A 46 -19.87 1.70 -10.82
CA ASP A 46 -21.07 2.51 -10.75
C ASP A 46 -20.75 3.93 -11.23
N SER A 47 -21.42 4.39 -12.27
CA SER A 47 -21.21 5.69 -12.91
C SER A 47 -22.23 6.75 -12.47
N LYS A 48 -23.01 6.49 -11.40
CA LYS A 48 -23.93 7.49 -10.85
C LYS A 48 -23.15 8.56 -10.08
N PRO A 49 -23.23 9.84 -10.47
CA PRO A 49 -22.57 10.91 -9.75
C PRO A 49 -23.14 11.06 -8.33
N ARG A 50 -22.27 11.39 -7.37
CA ARG A 50 -22.63 11.57 -5.96
C ARG A 50 -21.92 12.78 -5.39
N GLN A 51 -22.63 13.57 -4.58
CA GLN A 51 -21.98 14.58 -3.75
C GLN A 51 -21.38 13.89 -2.53
N ILE A 52 -20.11 14.15 -2.28
CA ILE A 52 -19.41 13.75 -1.05
C ILE A 52 -18.88 15.00 -0.35
N GLY A 53 -18.67 14.91 0.96
CA GLY A 53 -18.09 16.01 1.73
C GLY A 53 -16.74 16.42 1.17
N GLY A 54 -16.43 17.72 1.23
CA GLY A 54 -15.18 18.24 0.72
C GLY A 54 -13.96 17.84 1.54
N PHE A 55 -12.79 18.02 0.93
CA PHE A 55 -11.49 17.59 1.48
C PHE A 55 -10.56 18.77 1.81
N SER A 56 -11.02 20.01 1.62
CA SER A 56 -10.28 21.24 1.89
C SER A 56 -11.18 22.31 2.49
N GLU A 57 -10.57 23.31 3.15
CA GLU A 57 -11.29 24.48 3.67
C GLU A 57 -12.01 25.29 2.57
N SER A 58 -11.62 25.11 1.30
CA SER A 58 -12.16 25.85 0.16
C SER A 58 -13.29 25.13 -0.58
N SER A 59 -13.62 23.90 -0.22
CA SER A 59 -14.65 23.11 -0.91
C SER A 59 -15.55 22.44 0.12
N GLU A 60 -16.82 22.83 0.18
CA GLU A 60 -17.79 22.19 1.09
C GLU A 60 -18.20 20.79 0.58
N SER A 61 -18.19 20.58 -0.74
CA SER A 61 -18.53 19.31 -1.37
C SER A 61 -17.76 19.10 -2.67
N VAL A 62 -17.64 17.83 -3.05
CA VAL A 62 -17.09 17.41 -4.35
C VAL A 62 -18.07 16.44 -5.00
N THR A 63 -18.28 16.59 -6.30
CA THR A 63 -19.02 15.61 -7.10
C THR A 63 -18.10 14.49 -7.53
N SER A 64 -18.29 13.31 -6.95
CA SER A 64 -17.68 12.09 -7.44
C SER A 64 -18.40 11.62 -8.72
N PRO A 65 -17.70 11.36 -9.84
CA PRO A 65 -18.34 10.87 -11.06
C PRO A 65 -18.76 9.39 -10.96
N GLY A 66 -18.33 8.67 -9.92
CA GLY A 66 -18.68 7.27 -9.74
C GLY A 66 -17.79 6.55 -8.73
N VAL A 67 -17.95 5.23 -8.70
CA VAL A 67 -17.20 4.31 -7.83
C VAL A 67 -16.43 3.33 -8.68
N VAL A 68 -15.20 3.04 -8.28
CA VAL A 68 -14.38 1.95 -8.82
C VAL A 68 -14.26 0.82 -7.81
N ALA A 69 -14.02 -0.40 -8.30
CA ALA A 69 -13.57 -1.51 -7.48
C ALA A 69 -12.14 -1.89 -7.87
N VAL A 70 -11.23 -1.88 -6.90
CA VAL A 70 -9.80 -2.17 -7.10
C VAL A 70 -9.31 -3.16 -6.06
N VAL A 71 -8.29 -3.94 -6.40
CA VAL A 71 -7.52 -4.69 -5.39
C VAL A 71 -6.35 -3.82 -4.96
N VAL A 72 -6.26 -3.52 -3.66
CA VAL A 72 -5.15 -2.79 -3.07
C VAL A 72 -4.28 -3.78 -2.31
N GLU A 73 -3.04 -3.95 -2.76
CA GLU A 73 -2.02 -4.70 -2.04
C GLU A 73 -1.28 -3.75 -1.10
N THR A 74 -1.35 -4.02 0.21
CA THR A 74 -0.60 -3.30 1.23
C THR A 74 0.24 -4.28 2.03
N ALA A 75 1.57 -4.15 1.98
CA ALA A 75 2.51 -5.03 2.67
C ALA A 75 2.28 -6.54 2.41
N GLY A 76 1.90 -6.91 1.17
CA GLY A 76 1.62 -8.29 0.77
C GLY A 76 0.21 -8.79 1.12
N PHE A 77 -0.65 -7.94 1.70
CA PHE A 77 -2.05 -8.24 1.93
C PHE A 77 -2.92 -7.59 0.86
N ASP A 78 -3.70 -8.42 0.15
CA ASP A 78 -4.64 -7.97 -0.87
C ASP A 78 -6.03 -7.71 -0.25
N GLU A 79 -6.57 -6.52 -0.48
CA GLU A 79 -7.96 -6.20 -0.14
C GLU A 79 -8.70 -5.65 -1.36
N ARG A 80 -9.93 -6.14 -1.60
CA ARG A 80 -10.84 -5.51 -2.57
C ARG A 80 -11.49 -4.28 -1.94
N ILE A 81 -11.25 -3.12 -2.52
CA ILE A 81 -11.72 -1.82 -2.05
C ILE A 81 -12.65 -1.18 -3.10
N PHE A 82 -13.74 -0.59 -2.62
CA PHE A 82 -14.61 0.28 -3.40
C PHE A 82 -14.26 1.73 -3.04
N ALA A 83 -13.92 2.53 -4.04
CA ALA A 83 -13.47 3.90 -3.83
C ALA A 83 -14.28 4.87 -4.68
N TYR A 84 -14.69 6.00 -4.08
CA TYR A 84 -15.22 7.12 -4.84
C TYR A 84 -14.11 7.75 -5.67
N VAL A 85 -14.40 8.04 -6.93
CA VAL A 85 -13.47 8.79 -7.78
C VAL A 85 -13.57 10.27 -7.41
N VAL A 86 -12.44 10.94 -7.22
CA VAL A 86 -12.39 12.35 -6.84
C VAL A 86 -11.49 13.10 -7.82
N PRO A 87 -12.01 14.12 -8.53
CA PRO A 87 -11.19 14.99 -9.36
C PRO A 87 -10.20 15.79 -8.50
N SER A 88 -8.95 15.85 -8.94
CA SER A 88 -7.90 16.68 -8.31
C SER A 88 -7.73 16.44 -6.81
N LEU A 89 -7.73 15.17 -6.38
CA LEU A 89 -7.59 14.77 -4.97
C LEU A 89 -6.23 15.19 -4.38
N GLY A 90 -5.20 15.34 -5.22
CA GLY A 90 -3.85 15.75 -4.82
C GLY A 90 -2.98 14.62 -4.26
N GLN A 91 -3.52 13.40 -4.17
CA GLN A 91 -2.85 12.19 -3.75
C GLN A 91 -3.50 11.00 -4.45
N ASP A 92 -2.76 9.93 -4.74
CA ASP A 92 -3.30 8.84 -5.56
C ASP A 92 -4.56 8.20 -4.97
N MET A 93 -4.61 7.99 -3.64
CA MET A 93 -5.74 7.41 -2.93
C MET A 93 -5.70 7.78 -1.45
N PHE A 94 -6.87 7.96 -0.83
CA PHE A 94 -7.02 7.98 0.62
C PHE A 94 -7.73 6.72 1.11
N LEU A 95 -7.32 6.23 2.27
CA LEU A 95 -8.05 5.26 3.06
C LEU A 95 -8.51 5.95 4.34
N GLY A 96 -9.83 6.05 4.49
CA GLY A 96 -10.44 6.83 5.56
C GLY A 96 -10.65 6.05 6.84
N ARG A 97 -11.30 6.72 7.79
CA ARG A 97 -11.67 6.16 9.10
C ARG A 97 -12.45 4.85 8.99
N PRO A 98 -13.46 4.67 8.12
CA PRO A 98 -14.18 3.40 8.02
C PRO A 98 -13.28 2.22 7.58
N TRP A 99 -12.27 2.47 6.72
CA TRP A 99 -11.30 1.43 6.36
C TRP A 99 -10.42 1.07 7.55
N MET A 100 -9.97 2.06 8.32
CA MET A 100 -9.16 1.85 9.51
C MET A 100 -9.88 1.06 10.60
N GLU A 101 -11.13 1.41 10.88
CA GLU A 101 -11.96 0.71 11.87
C GLU A 101 -12.16 -0.76 11.48
N ARG A 102 -12.54 -1.01 10.22
CA ARG A 102 -12.74 -2.37 9.70
C ARG A 102 -11.48 -3.22 9.78
N ASN A 103 -10.32 -2.62 9.50
CA ASN A 103 -9.04 -3.33 9.42
C ASN A 103 -8.24 -3.28 10.73
N GLN A 104 -8.80 -2.68 11.79
CA GLN A 104 -8.16 -2.53 13.10
C GLN A 104 -6.79 -1.86 12.98
N VAL A 105 -6.76 -0.73 12.26
CA VAL A 105 -5.53 -0.02 11.96
C VAL A 105 -5.06 0.75 13.18
N VAL A 106 -3.78 0.59 13.51
CA VAL A 106 -3.13 1.34 14.60
C VAL A 106 -1.94 2.10 14.03
N TYR A 107 -1.94 3.42 14.21
CA TYR A 107 -0.79 4.25 13.91
C TYR A 107 0.02 4.52 15.17
N ASP A 108 1.22 3.93 15.26
CA ASP A 108 2.19 4.25 16.30
C ASP A 108 3.04 5.44 15.82
N ALA A 109 2.68 6.64 16.29
CA ALA A 109 3.34 7.88 15.88
C ALA A 109 4.80 7.95 16.32
N ALA A 110 5.15 7.38 17.48
CA ALA A 110 6.51 7.36 18.00
C ALA A 110 7.42 6.48 17.13
N LYS A 111 6.93 5.30 16.73
CA LYS A 111 7.65 4.40 15.83
C LYS A 111 7.48 4.75 14.35
N ARG A 112 6.56 5.66 14.03
CA ARG A 112 6.13 6.00 12.66
C ARG A 112 5.73 4.75 11.87
N GLN A 113 4.85 3.94 12.43
CA GLN A 113 4.43 2.66 11.84
C GLN A 113 2.92 2.54 11.82
N VAL A 114 2.40 1.94 10.74
CA VAL A 114 0.99 1.58 10.64
C VAL A 114 0.89 0.08 10.80
N TYR A 115 0.12 -0.40 11.77
CA TYR A 115 -0.22 -1.81 11.93
C TYR A 115 -1.59 -2.08 11.32
N HIS A 116 -1.68 -3.08 10.45
CA HIS A 116 -2.92 -3.53 9.85
C HIS A 116 -3.42 -4.77 10.61
N GLY A 117 -4.29 -4.57 11.61
CA GLY A 117 -4.68 -5.61 12.56
C GLY A 117 -5.27 -6.87 11.93
N ARG A 118 -6.16 -6.71 10.96
CA ARG A 118 -6.77 -7.86 10.27
C ARG A 118 -5.78 -8.71 9.46
N ALA A 119 -4.71 -8.10 8.95
CA ALA A 119 -3.69 -8.77 8.17
C ALA A 119 -2.51 -9.26 9.02
N GLY A 120 -2.39 -8.78 10.26
CA GLY A 120 -1.28 -9.10 11.14
C GLY A 120 0.07 -8.56 10.65
N VAL A 121 0.08 -7.49 9.85
CA VAL A 121 1.30 -6.94 9.23
C VAL A 121 1.54 -5.48 9.61
N THR A 122 2.81 -5.11 9.73
CA THR A 122 3.22 -3.71 9.83
C THR A 122 3.48 -3.13 8.44
N VAL A 123 2.73 -2.11 8.10
CA VAL A 123 2.87 -1.31 6.90
C VAL A 123 3.88 -0.19 7.15
N ARG A 124 4.86 -0.09 6.25
CA ARG A 124 5.91 0.94 6.32
C ARG A 124 5.44 2.22 5.66
N LEU A 125 5.80 3.34 6.28
CA LEU A 125 5.53 4.65 5.71
C LEU A 125 6.47 4.94 4.54
N VAL A 126 6.01 5.76 3.61
CA VAL A 126 6.82 6.28 2.52
C VAL A 126 8.06 6.99 3.09
N GLY A 127 9.22 6.69 2.51
CA GLY A 127 10.51 7.27 2.91
C GLY A 127 11.19 6.58 4.09
N GLN A 128 10.60 5.54 4.69
CA GLN A 128 11.34 4.67 5.61
C GLN A 128 12.24 3.70 4.85
N GLU A 129 13.44 3.46 5.38
CA GLU A 129 14.36 2.50 4.78
C GLU A 129 13.80 1.08 4.81
N GLU A 130 14.04 0.36 3.72
CA GLU A 130 13.78 -1.06 3.64
C GLU A 130 14.73 -1.83 4.57
N PRO A 131 14.24 -2.77 5.40
CA PRO A 131 15.10 -3.67 6.16
C PRO A 131 16.06 -4.40 5.22
N ALA A 132 17.32 -4.54 5.65
CA ALA A 132 18.37 -5.19 4.86
C ALA A 132 17.97 -6.57 4.32
N LYS A 133 17.19 -7.35 5.10
CA LYS A 133 16.67 -8.66 4.71
C LYS A 133 15.73 -8.60 3.50
N VAL A 134 14.92 -7.55 3.36
CA VAL A 134 13.99 -7.39 2.24
C VAL A 134 14.73 -6.95 0.97
N ARG A 135 15.73 -6.07 1.11
CA ARG A 135 16.66 -5.74 0.02
C ARG A 135 17.35 -6.99 -0.54
N ALA A 136 17.79 -7.89 0.35
CA ALA A 136 18.41 -9.17 -0.03
C ALA A 136 17.46 -10.13 -0.77
N ILE A 137 16.16 -10.12 -0.46
CA ILE A 137 15.17 -10.93 -1.18
C ILE A 137 14.90 -10.36 -2.58
N ARG A 138 14.81 -9.03 -2.75
CA ARG A 138 14.63 -8.42 -4.07
C ARG A 138 15.85 -8.54 -4.98
N SER A 139 17.05 -8.57 -4.41
CA SER A 139 18.27 -8.90 -5.17
C SER A 139 18.41 -10.39 -5.44
N ALA A 140 17.57 -11.24 -4.85
CA ALA A 140 17.57 -12.67 -5.15
C ALA A 140 17.09 -12.90 -6.59
N ARG A 141 17.89 -13.63 -7.35
CA ARG A 141 17.56 -14.03 -8.71
C ARG A 141 16.68 -15.27 -8.68
N LEU A 142 15.59 -15.27 -9.46
CA LEU A 142 14.83 -16.49 -9.70
C LEU A 142 15.71 -17.48 -10.46
N VAL A 143 15.86 -18.70 -9.94
CA VAL A 143 16.67 -19.76 -10.53
C VAL A 143 15.91 -21.08 -10.52
N SER A 144 16.32 -22.03 -11.37
CA SER A 144 15.73 -23.36 -11.36
C SER A 144 16.03 -24.10 -10.05
N ALA A 145 15.17 -25.05 -9.69
CA ALA A 145 15.34 -25.84 -8.47
C ALA A 145 16.69 -26.58 -8.44
N ALA A 146 17.19 -27.03 -9.59
CA ALA A 146 18.50 -27.67 -9.71
C ALA A 146 19.64 -26.71 -9.35
N VAL A 147 19.60 -25.47 -9.85
CA VAL A 147 20.59 -24.42 -9.54
C VAL A 147 20.52 -24.04 -8.06
N PHE A 148 19.33 -23.81 -7.52
CA PHE A 148 19.16 -23.54 -6.09
C PHE A 148 19.75 -24.65 -5.22
N THR A 149 19.45 -25.91 -5.54
CA THR A 149 19.96 -27.08 -4.81
C THR A 149 21.49 -27.16 -4.89
N ALA A 150 22.07 -26.90 -6.06
CA ALA A 150 23.52 -26.88 -6.23
C ALA A 150 24.18 -25.77 -5.39
N GLU A 151 23.62 -24.56 -5.38
CA GLU A 151 24.11 -23.45 -4.58
C GLU A 151 23.98 -23.72 -3.07
N CYS A 152 22.87 -24.31 -2.61
CA CYS A 152 22.72 -24.74 -1.22
C CYS A 152 23.79 -25.77 -0.82
N ARG A 153 24.10 -26.74 -1.70
CA ARG A 153 25.17 -27.73 -1.45
C ARG A 153 26.55 -27.06 -1.37
N ARG A 154 26.84 -26.11 -2.26
CA ARG A 154 28.10 -25.33 -2.26
C ARG A 154 28.25 -24.50 -0.98
N ALA A 155 27.19 -23.82 -0.56
CA ALA A 155 27.19 -23.02 0.67
C ALA A 155 27.47 -23.89 1.92
N LYS A 156 26.84 -25.07 2.03
CA LYS A 156 27.11 -26.02 3.12
C LYS A 156 28.56 -26.50 3.15
N ARG A 157 29.15 -26.78 1.98
CA ARG A 157 30.58 -27.17 1.89
C ARG A 157 31.50 -26.05 2.35
N ARG A 158 31.24 -24.79 1.94
CA ARG A 158 32.01 -23.62 2.38
C ARG A 158 31.94 -23.40 3.89
N GLN A 159 30.75 -23.51 4.49
CA GLN A 159 30.59 -23.41 5.95
C GLN A 159 31.31 -24.52 6.70
N LYS A 160 31.34 -25.74 6.15
CA LYS A 160 32.06 -26.87 6.75
C LYS A 160 33.57 -26.65 6.70
N MET A 161 34.10 -26.10 5.59
CA MET A 161 35.52 -25.74 5.47
C MET A 161 35.92 -24.66 6.48
N LEU A 162 35.12 -23.59 6.60
CA LEU A 162 35.38 -22.49 7.54
C LEU A 162 35.36 -22.92 9.02
N ARG A 163 34.67 -24.02 9.37
CA ARG A 163 34.63 -24.57 10.73
C ARG A 163 35.76 -25.56 11.05
N VAL A 164 36.51 -26.01 10.05
CA VAL A 164 37.63 -26.96 10.21
C VAL A 164 38.98 -26.21 10.26
N SER A 165 38.98 -24.91 9.95
CA SER A 165 40.16 -24.04 9.95
C SER A 165 40.30 -23.19 11.23
N THR A 166 39.55 -23.53 12.28
CA THR A 166 39.64 -22.94 13.63
C THR A 166 39.98 -24.03 14.63
#